data_AF-A0A2V8R2P7-F1
#
_entry.id   AF-A0A2V8R2P7-F1
#
_cell.length_a   1.000
_cell.length_b   1.000
_cell.length_c   1.000
_cell.angle_alpha   90.00
_cell.angle_beta   90.00
_cell.angle_gamma   90.00
#
_symmetry.space_group_name_H-M   'P 1'
#
loop_
_entity.id
_entity.type
_entity.pdbx_description
1 polymer ?
#
loop_
_entity_poly.entity_id
_entity_poly.type
_entity_poly.pdbx_seq_one_letter_code
_entity_poly.pdbx_strand_id
1 'polypeptide(L)'
;MKKVPVTLCALALCLLTGCLDFCGFSHGDANSKYKYSYTNPNGTTTSGDFTTNEYGQGSFEVGTDTDCSKVTITKDESSDEAMLEESAV
;
A
#
# COMPACT_ATOMS: atom_id res chain seq x y z
N MET A 1 -10.88 2.92 -1.20
CA MET A 1 -9.68 3.32 -0.41
C MET A 1 -9.89 4.68 0.23
N LYS A 2 -9.10 5.03 1.24
CA LYS A 2 -9.07 6.36 1.85
C LYS A 2 -7.65 6.93 1.76
N LYS A 3 -7.55 8.22 1.44
CA LYS A 3 -6.29 8.97 1.52
C LYS A 3 -6.08 9.44 2.96
N VAL A 4 -4.89 9.20 3.50
CA VAL A 4 -4.48 9.69 4.82
C VAL A 4 -3.32 10.65 4.60
N PRO A 5 -3.54 11.97 4.75
CA PRO A 5 -2.45 12.92 4.66
C PRO A 5 -1.56 12.77 5.87
N VAL A 6 -0.28 12.46 5.65
CA VAL A 6 0.70 12.40 6.72
C VAL A 6 1.40 13.75 6.79
N THR A 7 0.86 14.63 7.63
CA THR A 7 1.49 15.90 7.99
C THR A 7 2.56 15.68 9.07
N LEU A 8 3.41 14.65 8.94
CA LEU A 8 4.46 14.41 9.93
C LEU A 8 5.71 15.26 9.61
N CYS A 9 5.81 16.38 10.34
CA CYS A 9 7.06 16.90 10.89
C CYS A 9 8.20 17.41 9.98
N ALA A 10 7.98 17.73 8.70
CA ALA A 10 9.11 18.27 7.93
C ALA A 10 8.76 19.26 6.82
N LEU A 11 8.27 20.45 7.18
CA LEU A 11 8.33 21.61 6.27
C LEU A 11 9.75 21.84 5.70
N ALA A 12 10.80 21.34 6.38
CA ALA A 12 12.19 21.41 5.92
C ALA A 12 12.69 20.19 5.11
N LEU A 13 12.25 18.95 5.38
CA LEU A 13 12.66 17.76 4.58
C LEU A 13 11.76 17.52 3.36
N CYS A 14 10.49 17.94 3.40
CA CYS A 14 9.59 17.86 2.24
C CYS A 14 10.13 18.63 1.03
N LEU A 15 10.87 19.71 1.24
CA LEU A 15 11.52 20.49 0.17
C LEU A 15 12.67 19.74 -0.51
N LEU A 16 13.26 18.73 0.15
CA LEU A 16 14.42 17.97 -0.35
C LEU A 16 14.02 16.62 -0.95
N THR A 17 13.02 15.94 -0.38
CA THR A 17 12.64 14.57 -0.77
C THR A 17 11.26 14.46 -1.42
N GLY A 18 10.53 15.57 -1.53
CA GLY A 18 9.12 15.56 -1.92
C GLY A 18 8.21 15.17 -0.75
N CYS A 19 7.01 15.75 -0.72
CA CYS A 19 5.95 15.33 0.19
C CYS A 19 5.43 13.95 -0.25
N LEU A 20 5.22 13.04 0.69
CA LEU A 20 4.56 11.75 0.46
C LEU A 20 3.23 11.72 1.22
N ASP A 21 2.20 11.18 0.58
CA ASP A 21 0.91 10.88 1.18
C ASP A 21 0.74 9.36 1.31
N PHE A 22 -0.30 8.90 2.01
CA PHE A 22 -0.59 7.47 2.13
C PHE A 22 -1.97 7.15 1.59
N CYS A 23 -2.08 6.05 0.84
CA CYS A 23 -3.36 5.41 0.54
C CYS A 23 -3.53 4.20 1.45
N GLY A 24 -4.73 4.04 2.02
CA GLY A 24 -5.07 2.92 2.87
C GLY A 24 -6.42 2.30 2.56
N PHE A 25 -6.62 1.07 3.04
CA PHE A 25 -7.89 0.35 2.99
C PHE A 25 -8.02 -0.55 4.22
N SER A 26 -9.27 -0.90 4.54
CA SER A 26 -9.66 -1.54 5.80
C SER A 26 -10.49 -2.81 5.61
N HIS A 27 -10.51 -3.37 4.41
CA HIS A 27 -11.38 -4.50 4.03
C HIS A 27 -10.58 -5.61 3.31
N GLY A 28 -9.34 -5.83 3.73
CA GLY A 28 -8.54 -6.97 3.25
C GLY A 28 -8.65 -8.18 4.17
N ASP A 29 -8.01 -9.27 3.75
CA ASP A 29 -7.71 -10.43 4.59
C ASP A 29 -6.62 -10.06 5.60
N ALA A 30 -6.66 -10.64 6.80
CA ALA A 30 -5.65 -10.44 7.82
C ALA A 30 -4.29 -11.03 7.40
N ASN A 31 -3.18 -10.38 7.76
CA ASN A 31 -1.81 -10.87 7.54
C ASN A 31 -1.51 -11.34 6.11
N SER A 32 -2.17 -10.74 5.12
CA SER A 32 -2.14 -11.18 3.73
C SER A 32 -1.35 -10.21 2.86
N LYS A 33 -0.67 -10.74 1.84
CA LYS A 33 0.09 -9.93 0.88
C LYS A 33 -0.81 -9.37 -0.21
N TYR A 34 -0.60 -8.11 -0.56
CA TYR A 34 -1.31 -7.39 -1.59
C TYR A 34 -0.35 -6.60 -2.47
N LYS A 35 -0.74 -6.44 -3.72
CA LYS A 35 -0.08 -5.58 -4.72
C LYS A 35 -0.89 -4.32 -4.92
N TYR A 36 -0.21 -3.19 -5.06
CA TYR A 36 -0.82 -1.93 -5.50
C TYR A 36 -0.21 -1.46 -6.81
N SER A 37 -0.99 -0.73 -7.61
CA SER A 37 -0.52 -0.05 -8.80
C SER A 37 -1.35 1.20 -9.09
N TYR A 38 -0.69 2.29 -9.50
CA TYR A 38 -1.34 3.54 -9.90
C TYR A 38 -0.51 4.31 -10.92
N THR A 39 -1.19 5.13 -11.73
CA THR A 39 -0.56 6.03 -12.70
C THR A 39 -0.43 7.44 -12.11
N ASN A 40 0.80 7.94 -12.07
CA ASN A 40 1.11 9.30 -11.63
C ASN A 40 0.65 10.36 -12.66
N PRO A 41 0.50 11.63 -12.27
CA PRO A 41 0.12 12.71 -13.20
C PRO A 41 1.08 12.90 -14.39
N ASN A 42 2.35 12.53 -14.22
CA ASN A 42 3.36 12.56 -15.28
C ASN A 42 3.26 11.38 -16.26
N GLY A 43 2.27 10.48 -16.08
CA GLY A 43 2.01 9.32 -16.93
C GLY A 43 2.76 8.06 -16.51
N THR A 44 3.62 8.10 -15.50
CA THR A 44 4.41 6.95 -15.07
C THR A 44 3.60 6.05 -14.13
N THR A 45 3.64 4.74 -14.33
CA THR A 45 3.02 3.77 -13.42
C THR A 45 3.97 3.41 -12.28
N THR A 46 3.47 3.48 -11.05
CA THR A 46 4.14 3.03 -9.83
C THR A 46 3.39 1.84 -9.25
N SER A 47 4.13 0.82 -8.84
CA SER A 47 3.57 -0.38 -8.23
C SER A 47 4.47 -0.92 -7.13
N GLY A 48 3.90 -1.68 -6.21
CA GLY A 48 4.64 -2.37 -5.16
C GLY A 48 3.76 -3.32 -4.38
N ASP A 49 4.32 -3.87 -3.31
CA ASP A 49 3.68 -4.85 -2.44
C ASP A 49 3.57 -4.30 -1.01
N PHE A 50 2.55 -4.74 -0.27
CA PHE A 50 2.44 -4.53 1.17
C PHE A 50 1.68 -5.70 1.83
N THR A 51 1.81 -5.82 3.14
CA THR A 51 1.09 -6.82 3.94
C THR A 51 0.08 -6.12 4.84
N THR A 52 -1.14 -6.65 4.91
CA THR A 52 -2.15 -6.18 5.87
C THR A 52 -1.81 -6.62 7.29
N ASN A 53 -2.29 -5.89 8.29
CA ASN A 53 -2.19 -6.30 9.70
C ASN A 53 -3.22 -7.38 10.06
N GLU A 54 -3.26 -7.77 11.34
CA GLU A 54 -4.21 -8.75 11.88
C GLU A 54 -5.70 -8.38 11.71
N TYR A 55 -6.01 -7.11 11.45
CA TYR A 55 -7.37 -6.61 11.23
C TYR A 55 -7.70 -6.44 9.73
N GLY A 56 -6.82 -6.90 8.82
CA GLY A 56 -7.04 -6.75 7.38
C GLY A 56 -6.85 -5.31 6.88
N GLN A 57 -6.13 -4.48 7.63
CA GLN A 57 -5.87 -3.08 7.28
C GLN A 57 -4.46 -2.94 6.71
N GLY A 58 -4.31 -2.13 5.67
CA GLY A 58 -3.01 -1.86 5.05
C GLY A 58 -2.94 -0.44 4.50
N SER A 59 -1.71 0.07 4.42
CA SER A 59 -1.41 1.37 3.83
C SER A 59 -0.06 1.35 3.12
N PHE A 60 0.08 2.17 2.09
CA PHE A 60 1.33 2.34 1.33
C PHE A 60 1.51 3.81 0.93
N GLU A 61 2.77 4.19 0.72
CA GLU A 61 3.19 5.53 0.34
C GLU A 61 2.82 5.82 -1.12
N VAL A 62 2.39 7.05 -1.38
CA VAL A 62 2.06 7.58 -2.69
C VAL A 62 2.51 9.03 -2.84
N GLY A 63 2.63 9.51 -4.08
CA GLY A 63 2.83 10.94 -4.33
C GLY A 63 1.65 11.80 -3.85
N THR A 64 1.89 13.09 -3.54
CA THR A 64 0.87 14.01 -3.03
C THR A 64 -0.32 14.21 -3.96
N ASP A 65 -0.12 14.07 -5.26
CA ASP A 65 -1.18 14.25 -6.26
C ASP A 65 -1.90 12.95 -6.61
N THR A 66 -1.59 11.85 -5.91
CA THR A 66 -2.22 10.55 -6.17
C THR A 66 -3.67 10.55 -5.68
N ASP A 67 -4.56 10.18 -6.59
CA ASP A 67 -5.96 9.88 -6.31
C ASP A 67 -6.10 8.41 -5.88
N CYS A 68 -6.26 8.18 -4.57
CA CYS A 68 -6.38 6.83 -4.02
C CYS A 68 -7.59 6.04 -4.56
N SER A 69 -8.59 6.70 -5.18
CA SER A 69 -9.72 5.99 -5.80
C SER A 69 -9.36 5.29 -7.11
N LYS A 70 -8.24 5.69 -7.74
CA LYS A 70 -7.72 5.12 -8.97
C LYS A 70 -6.60 4.10 -8.75
N VAL A 71 -6.22 3.87 -7.49
CA VAL A 71 -5.23 2.85 -7.16
C VAL A 71 -5.88 1.49 -7.27
N THR A 72 -5.27 0.60 -8.04
CA THR A 72 -5.67 -0.81 -8.11
C THR A 72 -4.98 -1.56 -6.97
N ILE A 73 -5.74 -2.35 -6.23
CA ILE A 73 -5.20 -3.28 -5.22
C ILE A 73 -5.67 -4.69 -5.56
N THR A 74 -4.73 -5.63 -5.58
CA THR A 74 -4.99 -7.05 -5.87
C THR A 74 -4.34 -7.92 -4.80
N LYS A 75 -5.04 -8.95 -4.31
CA LYS A 75 -4.45 -9.93 -3.39
C LYS A 75 -3.38 -10.74 -4.11
N ASP A 76 -2.24 -10.98 -3.45
CA ASP A 76 -1.21 -11.87 -3.97
C ASP A 76 -1.49 -13.32 -3.54
N GLU A 77 -2.28 -14.03 -4.36
CA GLU A 77 -2.70 -15.42 -4.10
C GLU A 77 -1.53 -16.42 -4.10
N SER A 78 -0.35 -16.03 -4.60
CA SER A 78 0.85 -16.89 -4.58
C SER A 78 1.43 -17.11 -3.16
N SER A 79 0.91 -16.44 -2.14
CA SER A 79 1.46 -16.48 -0.77
C SER A 79 0.67 -17.35 0.22
N ASP A 80 -0.51 -17.83 -0.16
CA ASP A 80 -1.35 -18.69 0.69
C ASP A 80 -0.85 -20.16 0.73
N GLU A 81 0.04 -20.57 -0.18
CA GLU A 81 0.55 -21.95 -0.26
C GLU A 81 1.71 -22.26 0.70
N ALA A 82 2.30 -21.25 1.36
CA ALA A 82 3.48 -21.47 2.21
C ALA A 82 3.15 -21.88 3.67
N MET A 83 1.87 -21.97 4.07
CA MET A 83 1.48 -22.34 5.44
C MET A 83 0.98 -23.79 5.59
N LEU A 84 1.01 -24.60 4.54
CA LEU A 84 0.53 -26.00 4.59
C LEU A 84 1.65 -27.05 4.74
N GLU A 85 2.93 -26.68 4.71
CA GLU A 85 4.06 -27.64 4.80
C GLU A 85 4.70 -27.79 6.20
N GLU A 86 4.09 -27.31 7.30
CA GLU A 86 4.61 -27.52 8.66
C GLU A 86 3.62 -28.28 9.59
N SER A 87 2.95 -29.31 9.09
CA SER A 87 2.16 -30.22 9.94
C SER A 87 2.27 -31.70 9.54
N ALA A 88 3.36 -32.07 8.87
CA ALA A 88 3.72 -33.47 8.61
C ALA A 88 5.08 -33.80 9.27
N VAL A 89 5.10 -33.84 10.60
CA VAL A 89 6.09 -34.59 11.40
C VAL A 89 5.34 -35.53 12.33
#